data_AF-A0A931F6F8-F1
#
_entry.id   AF-A0A931F6F8-F1
#
_cell.length_a   1.000
_cell.length_b   1.000
_cell.length_c   1.000
_cell.angle_alpha   90.00
_cell.angle_beta   90.00
_cell.angle_gamma   90.00
#
_symmetry.space_group_name_H-M   'P 1'
#
loop_
_entity.id
_entity.type
_entity.pdbx_description
1 polymer ?
#
loop_
_entity_poly.entity_id
_entity_poly.type
_entity_poly.pdbx_seq_one_letter_code
_entity_poly.pdbx_strand_id
1 'polypeptide(L)'
;MINKYISGINKEEFLSNQEKQDAVVNRLQVIGEAVKNIDEVVKKKYTGIPWRQMAGMRDVLIHRYHGIDIELVWDTVNDELVLILEEINKMLENMNE
;
A
#
# COMPACT_ATOMS: atom_id res chain seq x y z
N MET A 1 6.59 0.12 -7.45
CA MET A 1 5.58 0.77 -8.32
C MET A 1 5.11 2.10 -7.75
N ILE A 2 4.75 2.20 -6.46
CA ILE A 2 4.40 3.47 -5.79
C ILE A 2 5.61 4.42 -5.69
N ASN A 3 6.81 3.91 -5.37
CA ASN A 3 8.03 4.71 -5.27
C ASN A 3 8.34 5.57 -6.51
N LYS A 4 7.88 5.18 -7.71
CA LYS A 4 8.08 5.98 -8.92
C LYS A 4 7.35 7.33 -8.88
N TYR A 5 6.27 7.42 -8.11
CA TYR A 5 5.43 8.61 -8.01
C TYR A 5 5.82 9.50 -6.83
N ILE A 6 6.41 8.91 -5.77
CA ILE A 6 6.73 9.60 -4.51
C ILE A 6 8.24 9.87 -4.32
N SER A 7 9.11 9.24 -5.10
CA SER A 7 10.56 9.44 -4.96
C SER A 7 10.98 10.85 -5.36
N GLY A 8 11.75 11.50 -4.48
CA GLY A 8 12.33 12.81 -4.73
C GLY A 8 11.34 13.98 -4.69
N ILE A 9 10.12 13.76 -4.21
CA ILE A 9 9.15 14.82 -3.95
C ILE A 9 8.79 14.89 -2.48
N ASN A 10 8.42 16.07 -2.01
CA ASN A 10 7.91 16.29 -0.67
C ASN A 10 6.37 16.23 -0.62
N LYS A 11 5.82 16.30 0.60
CA LYS A 11 4.37 16.23 0.84
C LYS A 11 3.60 17.34 0.11
N GLU A 12 4.09 18.59 0.09
CA GLU A 12 3.42 19.69 -0.61
C GLU A 12 3.37 19.48 -2.13
N GLU A 13 4.46 19.00 -2.72
CA GLU A 13 4.53 18.67 -4.16
C GLU A 13 3.59 17.51 -4.53
N PHE A 14 3.38 16.56 -3.61
CA PHE A 14 2.39 15.51 -3.79
C PHE A 14 0.96 16.03 -3.66
N LEU A 15 0.67 16.81 -2.62
CA LEU A 15 -0.67 17.37 -2.35
C LEU A 15 -1.14 18.36 -3.43
N SER A 16 -0.20 18.96 -4.17
CA SER A 16 -0.49 19.84 -5.30
C SER A 16 -0.58 19.12 -6.65
N ASN A 17 -0.30 17.81 -6.72
CA ASN A 17 -0.27 17.05 -7.97
C ASN A 17 -1.32 15.93 -8.01
N GLN A 18 -2.48 16.24 -8.61
CA GLN A 18 -3.60 15.31 -8.70
C GLN A 18 -3.27 14.02 -9.48
N GLU A 19 -2.47 14.09 -10.55
CA GLU A 19 -2.08 12.90 -11.32
C GLU A 19 -1.30 11.90 -10.46
N LYS A 20 -0.39 12.39 -9.62
CA LYS A 20 0.37 11.55 -8.68
C LYS A 20 -0.53 10.97 -7.60
N GLN A 21 -1.48 11.74 -7.08
CA GLN A 21 -2.45 11.27 -6.09
C GLN A 21 -3.28 10.11 -6.66
N ASP A 22 -3.85 10.31 -7.84
CA ASP A 22 -4.65 9.30 -8.55
C ASP A 22 -3.83 8.04 -8.82
N ALA A 23 -2.58 8.22 -9.28
CA ALA A 23 -1.67 7.11 -9.51
C ALA A 23 -1.37 6.32 -8.23
N VAL A 24 -1.07 7.00 -7.12
CA VAL A 24 -0.78 6.34 -5.84
C VAL A 24 -2.01 5.61 -5.30
N VAL A 25 -3.17 6.27 -5.28
CA VAL A 25 -4.44 5.68 -4.84
C VAL A 25 -4.79 4.45 -5.66
N ASN A 26 -4.64 4.51 -6.98
CA ASN A 26 -4.89 3.34 -7.85
C ASN A 26 -3.95 2.18 -7.51
N ARG A 27 -2.67 2.45 -7.25
CA ARG A 27 -1.71 1.40 -6.89
C ARG A 27 -2.01 0.76 -5.54
N LEU A 28 -2.46 1.53 -4.56
CA LEU A 28 -2.90 1.01 -3.27
C LEU A 28 -4.11 0.08 -3.40
N GLN A 29 -5.08 0.42 -4.26
CA GLN A 29 -6.21 -0.45 -4.54
C GLN A 29 -5.77 -1.78 -5.18
N VAL A 30 -4.85 -1.74 -6.14
CA VAL A 30 -4.29 -2.95 -6.78
C VAL A 30 -3.58 -3.84 -5.75
N ILE A 31 -2.80 -3.25 -4.85
CA ILE A 31 -2.12 -3.99 -3.77
C ILE A 31 -3.16 -4.65 -2.85
N GLY A 32 -4.17 -3.91 -2.40
CA GLY A 32 -5.21 -4.45 -1.53
C GLY A 32 -6.02 -5.58 -2.17
N GLU A 33 -6.27 -5.51 -3.49
CA GLU A 33 -6.87 -6.60 -4.25
C GLU A 33 -5.97 -7.84 -4.30
N ALA A 34 -4.68 -7.65 -4.62
CA ALA A 34 -3.72 -8.75 -4.67
C ALA A 34 -3.61 -9.48 -3.32
N VAL A 35 -3.63 -8.73 -2.20
CA VAL A 35 -3.59 -9.30 -0.85
C VAL A 35 -4.79 -10.19 -0.54
N LYS A 36 -5.99 -9.88 -1.06
CA LYS A 36 -7.18 -10.72 -0.86
C LYS A 36 -6.99 -12.12 -1.43
N ASN A 37 -6.23 -12.24 -2.53
CA ASN A 37 -5.97 -13.50 -3.22
C ASN A 37 -4.83 -14.34 -2.62
N ILE A 38 -4.14 -13.85 -1.58
CA ILE A 38 -3.10 -14.62 -0.90
C ILE A 38 -3.76 -15.72 -0.04
N ASP A 39 -3.21 -16.92 -0.08
CA ASP A 39 -3.72 -18.06 0.70
C ASP A 39 -3.71 -17.79 2.21
N GLU A 40 -4.76 -18.24 2.90
CA GLU A 40 -4.89 -18.09 4.35
C GLU A 40 -3.76 -18.79 5.12
N VAL A 41 -3.18 -19.86 4.57
CA VAL A 41 -2.02 -20.53 5.16
C VAL A 41 -0.81 -19.60 5.20
N VAL A 42 -0.56 -18.85 4.12
CA VAL A 42 0.53 -17.86 4.05
C VAL A 42 0.26 -16.71 5.01
N LYS A 43 -0.95 -16.15 5.00
CA LYS A 43 -1.33 -15.05 5.89
C LYS A 43 -1.16 -15.41 7.37
N LYS A 44 -1.48 -16.65 7.76
CA LYS A 44 -1.29 -17.17 9.13
C LYS A 44 0.17 -17.41 9.50
N LYS A 45 1.02 -17.74 8.52
CA LYS A 45 2.45 -17.96 8.74
C LYS A 45 3.20 -16.63 8.93
N TYR A 46 2.84 -15.60 8.16
CA TYR A 46 3.53 -14.30 8.16
C TYR A 46 2.67 -13.22 8.78
N THR A 47 2.49 -13.27 10.11
CA THR A 47 1.61 -12.34 10.85
C THR A 47 2.20 -10.95 11.06
N GLY A 48 3.50 -10.76 10.77
CA GLY A 48 4.15 -9.44 10.78
C GLY A 48 3.66 -8.53 9.66
N ILE A 49 3.07 -9.10 8.61
CA ILE A 49 2.49 -8.33 7.51
C ILE A 49 1.01 -8.05 7.82
N PRO A 50 0.56 -6.78 7.75
CA PRO A 50 -0.79 -6.38 8.14
C PRO A 50 -1.83 -6.68 7.05
N TRP A 51 -1.96 -7.95 6.63
CA TRP A 51 -2.78 -8.39 5.49
C TRP A 51 -4.21 -7.84 5.50
N ARG A 52 -4.87 -7.90 6.66
CA ARG A 52 -6.24 -7.43 6.82
C ARG A 52 -6.37 -5.92 6.64
N GLN A 53 -5.40 -5.14 7.10
CA GLN A 53 -5.40 -3.68 6.96
C GLN A 53 -5.17 -3.31 5.49
N MET A 54 -4.22 -3.98 4.81
CA MET A 54 -3.98 -3.78 3.38
C MET A 54 -5.22 -4.11 2.52
N ALA A 55 -5.93 -5.19 2.83
CA ALA A 55 -7.18 -5.54 2.15
C ALA A 55 -8.31 -4.54 2.46
N GLY A 56 -8.40 -4.06 3.70
CA GLY A 56 -9.40 -3.08 4.13
C GLY A 56 -9.18 -1.68 3.56
N MET A 57 -7.92 -1.28 3.35
CA MET A 57 -7.55 0.00 2.73
C MET A 57 -8.18 0.15 1.34
N ARG A 58 -8.14 -0.90 0.52
CA ARG A 58 -8.85 -0.91 -0.78
C ARG A 58 -10.32 -0.59 -0.61
N ASP A 59 -10.99 -1.23 0.34
CA ASP A 59 -12.43 -1.05 0.54
C ASP A 59 -12.76 0.39 0.99
N VAL A 60 -11.87 1.04 1.75
CA VAL A 60 -11.98 2.46 2.08
C VAL A 60 -11.79 3.33 0.83
N LEU A 61 -10.72 3.10 0.05
CA LEU A 61 -10.36 3.92 -1.10
C LEU A 61 -11.41 3.89 -2.23
N ILE A 62 -12.06 2.75 -2.46
CA ILE A 62 -13.08 2.64 -3.52
C ILE A 62 -14.46 3.19 -3.12
N HIS A 63 -14.82 3.15 -1.83
CA HIS A 63 -16.14 3.60 -1.36
C HIS A 63 -16.15 5.06 -0.94
N ARG A 64 -14.99 5.63 -0.56
CA ARG A 64 -14.87 7.02 -0.10
C ARG A 64 -14.08 7.91 -1.07
N TYR A 65 -14.11 7.62 -2.36
CA TYR A 65 -13.34 8.34 -3.37
C TYR A 65 -13.56 9.87 -3.39
N HIS A 66 -14.74 10.35 -2.96
CA HIS A 66 -15.04 11.80 -2.79
C HIS A 66 -14.57 12.42 -1.47
N GLY A 67 -13.90 11.67 -0.60
CA GLY A 67 -13.46 12.12 0.73
C GLY A 67 -12.24 11.34 1.23
N ILE A 68 -11.37 10.93 0.30
CA ILE A 68 -10.09 10.33 0.66
C ILE A 68 -9.24 11.42 1.30
N ASP A 69 -8.75 11.15 2.49
CA ASP A 69 -7.72 11.95 3.14
C ASP A 69 -6.39 11.68 2.41
N ILE A 70 -6.03 12.57 1.48
CA ILE A 70 -4.81 12.44 0.68
C ILE A 70 -3.55 12.61 1.54
N GLU A 71 -3.63 13.36 2.64
CA GLU A 71 -2.53 13.45 3.58
C GLU A 71 -2.27 12.11 4.25
N LEU A 72 -3.32 11.42 4.69
CA LEU A 72 -3.21 10.07 5.25
C LEU A 72 -2.67 9.07 4.21
N VAL A 73 -3.07 9.22 2.94
CA VAL A 73 -2.52 8.40 1.85
C VAL A 73 -1.02 8.60 1.72
N TRP A 74 -0.55 9.86 1.74
CA TRP A 74 0.88 10.18 1.69
C TRP A 74 1.64 9.56 2.87
N ASP A 75 1.14 9.74 4.08
CA ASP A 75 1.80 9.24 5.30
C ASP A 75 1.87 7.69 5.26
N THR A 76 0.79 7.03 4.84
CA THR A 76 0.75 5.56 4.66
C THR A 76 1.81 5.07 3.66
N VAL A 77 1.97 5.74 2.51
CA VAL A 77 2.91 5.28 1.48
C VAL A 77 4.37 5.62 1.79
N ASN A 78 4.61 6.68 2.55
CA ASN A 78 5.96 7.10 2.89
C ASN A 78 6.53 6.29 4.05
N ASP A 79 5.70 5.92 5.03
CA ASP A 79 6.18 5.33 6.28
C ASP A 79 5.85 3.83 6.35
N GLU A 80 4.58 3.45 6.19
CA GLU A 80 4.13 2.06 6.41
C GLU A 80 4.49 1.12 5.26
N LEU A 81 4.42 1.62 4.03
CA LEU A 81 4.68 0.79 2.84
C LEU A 81 6.12 0.26 2.80
N VAL A 82 7.10 1.03 3.32
CA VAL A 82 8.50 0.61 3.38
C VAL A 82 8.66 -0.62 4.27
N LEU A 83 8.10 -0.57 5.49
CA LEU A 83 8.16 -1.66 6.45
C LEU A 83 7.46 -2.92 5.93
N ILE A 84 6.32 -2.75 5.26
CA ILE A 84 5.59 -3.86 4.64
C ILE A 84 6.42 -4.53 3.53
N LEU A 85 7.12 -3.74 2.70
CA LEU A 85 7.97 -4.28 1.63
C LEU A 85 9.15 -5.10 2.19
N GLU A 86 9.75 -4.65 3.30
CA GLU A 86 10.80 -5.42 3.97
C GLU A 86 10.30 -6.77 4.47
N GLU A 87 9.14 -6.81 5.13
CA GLU A 87 8.55 -8.07 5.60
C GLU A 87 8.13 -8.99 4.45
N ILE A 88 7.60 -8.44 3.35
CA ILE A 88 7.29 -9.22 2.14
C ILE A 88 8.57 -9.81 1.53
N ASN A 89 9.67 -9.05 1.46
CA ASN A 89 10.93 -9.57 0.93
C ASN A 89 11.46 -10.71 1.79
N LYS A 90 11.45 -10.57 3.12
CA LYS A 90 11.80 -11.66 4.04
C LYS A 90 10.90 -12.88 3.84
N MET A 91 9.60 -12.67 3.64
CA MET A 91 8.66 -13.76 3.34
C MET A 91 9.07 -14.50 2.07
N LEU A 92 9.38 -13.78 1.00
CA LEU A 92 9.77 -14.34 -0.29
C LEU A 92 11.11 -15.10 -0.23
N GLU A 93 12.10 -14.57 0.50
CA GLU A 93 13.37 -15.26 0.75
C GLU A 93 13.14 -16.60 1.45
N ASN A 94 12.36 -16.60 2.54
CA ASN A 94 12.00 -17.82 3.29
C ASN A 94 11.13 -18.84 2.52
N MET A 95 10.55 -18.45 1.38
CA MET A 95 9.77 -19.36 0.52
C MET A 95 10.61 -19.97 -0.61
N ASN A 96 11.78 -19.39 -0.88
CA ASN A 96 12.72 -19.88 -1.91
C ASN A 96 13.83 -20.78 -1.32
N GLU A 97 13.89 -20.90 0.01
CA GLU A 97 14.66 -21.91 0.75
C GLU A 97 13.82 -23.17 1.01
#